data_AF-A0A7V5ZGI7-F1
#
_entry.id   AF-A0A7V5ZGI7-F1
#
_cell.length_a   1.000
_cell.length_b   1.000
_cell.length_c   1.000
_cell.angle_alpha   90.00
_cell.angle_beta   90.00
_cell.angle_gamma   90.00
#
_symmetry.space_group_name_H-M   'P 1'
#
loop_
_entity.id
_entity.type
_entity.pdbx_description
1 polymer ?
#
loop_
_entity_poly.entity_id
_entity_poly.type
_entity_poly.pdbx_seq_one_letter_code
_entity_poly.pdbx_strand_id
1 'polypeptide(L)'
;MWDIHQRPLLVYWELTRACELACRHCRAEAVPDRHPDELTTEEGFRLLDQLTEFGPPLPHIVITGGDPLKRPDLWELVRAARQRGFTLAITPSGTYALTP
;
A
#
# COMPACT_ATOMS: atom_id res chain seq x y z
N MET A 1 -19.71 10.41 -13.04
CA MET A 1 -18.75 9.96 -14.08
C MET A 1 -17.35 10.21 -13.52
N TRP A 2 -16.43 9.24 -13.59
CA TRP A 2 -15.08 9.39 -13.04
C TRP A 2 -14.26 10.33 -13.94
N ASP A 3 -13.63 11.36 -13.36
CA ASP A 3 -12.75 12.29 -14.10
C ASP A 3 -11.29 12.02 -13.75
N ILE A 4 -10.55 11.46 -14.70
CA ILE A 4 -9.13 11.08 -14.54
C ILE A 4 -8.19 12.29 -14.52
N HIS A 5 -8.64 13.47 -14.94
CA HIS A 5 -7.85 14.70 -14.86
C HIS A 5 -7.90 15.32 -13.46
N GLN A 6 -8.89 14.95 -12.65
CA GLN A 6 -9.08 15.49 -11.30
C GLN A 6 -8.69 14.48 -10.21
N ARG A 7 -8.78 13.17 -10.48
CA ARG A 7 -8.36 12.14 -9.53
C ARG A 7 -7.91 10.84 -10.20
N PRO A 8 -6.90 10.16 -9.62
CA PRO A 8 -6.49 8.85 -10.10
C PRO A 8 -7.60 7.82 -9.85
N LEU A 9 -7.74 6.84 -10.74
CA LEU A 9 -8.59 5.67 -10.49
C LEU A 9 -7.96 4.73 -9.46
N LEU A 10 -6.65 4.53 -9.59
CA LEU A 10 -5.85 3.59 -8.79
C LEU A 10 -4.69 4.33 -8.14
N VAL A 11 -4.45 4.03 -6.87
CA VAL A 11 -3.23 4.44 -6.16
C VAL A 11 -2.46 3.18 -5.82
N TYR A 12 -1.32 2.98 -6.48
CA TYR A 12 -0.38 1.92 -6.13
C TYR A 12 0.54 2.44 -5.03
N TRP A 13 0.30 1.99 -3.81
CA TRP A 13 1.13 2.37 -2.67
C TRP A 13 2.19 1.30 -2.43
N GLU A 14 3.42 1.60 -2.83
CA GLU A 14 4.62 0.84 -2.44
C GLU A 14 4.84 0.99 -0.92
N LEU A 15 4.26 0.08 -0.15
CA LEU A 15 4.18 0.22 1.29
C LEU A 15 5.52 -0.02 1.99
N THR A 16 6.34 -0.88 1.39
CA THR A 16 7.70 -1.25 1.81
C THR A 16 8.45 -1.85 0.63
N ARG A 17 9.79 -1.77 0.63
CA ARG A 17 10.64 -2.55 -0.31
C ARG A 17 11.05 -3.91 0.26
N ALA A 18 10.73 -4.21 1.52
CA ALA A 18 11.09 -5.46 2.17
C ALA A 18 10.38 -6.66 1.52
N CYS A 19 11.12 -7.72 1.18
CA CYS A 19 10.58 -8.98 0.68
C CYS A 19 11.55 -10.14 0.92
N GLU A 20 11.04 -11.35 1.12
CA GLU A 20 11.83 -12.59 1.22
C GLU A 20 12.28 -13.13 -0.16
N LEU A 21 11.81 -12.55 -1.26
CA LEU A 21 12.06 -13.04 -2.62
C LEU A 21 12.93 -12.06 -3.43
N ALA A 22 13.71 -12.61 -4.35
CA ALA A 22 14.56 -11.86 -5.29
C ALA A 22 14.15 -12.14 -6.75
N CYS A 23 12.87 -11.90 -7.08
CA CYS A 23 12.31 -12.22 -8.39
C CYS A 23 13.01 -11.45 -9.53
N ARG A 24 13.31 -12.13 -10.65
CA ARG A 24 13.94 -11.50 -11.83
C ARG A 24 13.13 -10.34 -12.43
N HIS A 25 11.82 -10.36 -12.26
CA HIS A 25 10.88 -9.35 -12.75
C HIS A 25 10.39 -8.41 -11.63
N CYS A 26 11.12 -8.31 -10.51
CA CYS A 26 10.69 -7.52 -9.37
C CYS A 26 10.67 -6.02 -9.72
N ARG A 27 9.46 -5.45 -9.84
CA ARG A 27 9.28 -4.01 -10.09
C ARG A 27 9.74 -3.15 -8.91
N ALA A 28 9.56 -3.62 -7.68
CA ALA A 28 9.90 -2.87 -6.48
C ALA A 28 11.40 -2.90 -6.13
N GLU A 29 12.21 -3.63 -6.92
CA GLU A 29 13.63 -3.90 -6.62
C GLU A 29 13.79 -4.27 -5.14
N ALA A 30 13.04 -5.30 -4.74
CA ALA A 30 12.85 -5.63 -3.35
C ALA A 30 14.18 -6.02 -2.69
N VAL A 31 14.30 -5.64 -1.41
CA VAL A 31 15.44 -5.94 -0.55
C VAL A 31 14.94 -6.70 0.68
N PRO A 32 15.80 -7.38 1.44
CA PRO A 32 15.34 -8.20 2.58
C PRO A 32 14.64 -7.39 3.68
N ASP A 33 15.14 -6.18 3.95
CA ASP A 33 14.77 -5.37 5.09
C ASP A 33 14.06 -4.07 4.70
N ARG A 34 13.26 -3.54 5.62
CA ARG A 34 12.57 -2.25 5.44
C ARG A 34 13.59 -1.13 5.35
N HIS A 35 13.36 -0.18 4.45
CA HIS A 35 14.21 1.00 4.38
C HIS A 35 13.90 1.93 5.58
N PRO A 36 14.92 2.52 6.25
CA PRO A 36 14.69 3.40 7.40
C PRO A 36 13.85 4.64 7.08
N ASP A 37 13.89 5.10 5.82
CA ASP A 37 13.11 6.25 5.34
C ASP A 37 11.72 5.87 4.78
N GLU A 38 11.25 4.64 5.00
CA GLU A 38 9.84 4.32 4.73
C GLU A 38 8.92 5.15 5.63
N LEU A 39 7.74 5.51 5.12
CA LEU A 39 6.74 6.23 5.91
C LEU A 39 6.45 5.50 7.22
N THR A 40 6.51 6.25 8.32
CA THR A 40 6.01 5.82 9.63
C THR A 40 4.51 5.52 9.56
N THR A 41 3.96 4.88 10.59
CA THR A 41 2.52 4.62 10.69
C THR A 41 1.71 5.91 10.65
N GLU A 42 2.16 6.94 11.37
CA GLU A 42 1.50 8.24 11.42
C GLU A 42 1.53 8.96 10.06
N GLU A 43 2.65 8.90 9.35
CA GLU A 43 2.75 9.41 7.98
C GLU A 43 1.87 8.63 7.01
N GLY A 44 1.72 7.32 7.20
CA GLY A 44 0.78 6.51 6.45
C GLY A 44 -0.67 6.95 6.67
N PHE A 45 -1.06 7.29 7.90
CA PHE A 45 -2.38 7.85 8.16
C PHE A 45 -2.56 9.23 7.52
N ARG A 46 -1.55 10.10 7.60
CA ARG A 46 -1.58 11.41 6.91
C ARG A 46 -1.70 11.27 5.40
N LEU A 47 -1.01 10.30 4.80
CA LEU A 47 -1.14 10.01 3.37
C LEU A 47 -2.58 9.61 3.03
N LEU A 48 -3.20 8.74 3.85
CA LEU A 48 -4.60 8.37 3.65
C LEU A 48 -5.53 9.57 3.77
N ASP A 49 -5.26 10.50 4.69
CA ASP A 49 -6.02 11.76 4.81
C ASP A 49 -5.87 12.62 3.55
N GLN A 50 -4.65 12.81 3.05
CA GLN A 50 -4.39 13.52 1.80
C GLN A 50 -5.11 12.89 0.60
N LEU A 51 -5.13 11.56 0.52
CA LEU A 51 -5.86 10.86 -0.55
C LEU A 51 -7.38 11.08 -0.47
N THR A 52 -7.94 11.44 0.69
CA THR A 52 -9.37 11.79 0.78
C THR A 52 -9.70 13.12 0.11
N GLU A 53 -8.71 13.99 -0.07
CA GLU A 53 -8.88 15.32 -0.69
C GLU A 53 -9.27 15.23 -2.17
N PHE A 54 -9.02 14.09 -2.83
CA PHE A 54 -9.55 13.81 -4.17
C PHE A 54 -11.09 13.79 -4.22
N GLY A 55 -11.75 13.58 -3.08
CA GLY A 55 -13.21 13.54 -2.93
C GLY A 55 -13.85 12.24 -3.46
N PRO A 56 -15.18 12.08 -3.27
CA PRO A 56 -15.92 10.89 -3.71
C PRO A 56 -16.26 10.93 -5.21
N PRO A 57 -16.18 9.82 -5.95
CA PRO A 57 -15.68 8.53 -5.49
C PRO A 57 -14.15 8.55 -5.24
N LEU A 58 -13.74 7.90 -4.14
CA LEU A 58 -12.35 7.81 -3.71
C LEU A 58 -11.59 6.76 -4.54
N PRO A 59 -10.29 6.98 -4.84
CA PRO A 59 -9.46 6.02 -5.60
C PRO A 59 -9.42 4.65 -4.93
N HIS A 60 -9.26 3.61 -5.74
CA HIS A 60 -8.98 2.27 -5.22
C HIS A 60 -7.49 2.14 -4.90
N ILE A 61 -7.17 1.72 -3.67
CA ILE A 61 -5.78 1.62 -3.20
C ILE A 61 -5.29 0.19 -3.41
N VAL A 62 -4.21 0.04 -4.16
CA VAL A 62 -3.47 -1.22 -4.31
C VAL A 62 -2.25 -1.15 -3.40
N ILE A 63 -2.32 -1.88 -2.28
CA ILE A 63 -1.19 -2.02 -1.35
C ILE A 63 -0.22 -3.04 -1.94
N THR A 64 0.97 -2.56 -2.28
CA THR A 64 2.01 -3.30 -2.99
C THR A 64 3.39 -2.90 -2.46
N GLY A 65 4.48 -3.19 -3.18
CA GLY A 65 5.84 -3.04 -2.69
C GLY A 65 6.71 -4.21 -3.07
N GLY A 66 7.61 -4.55 -2.15
CA GLY A 66 8.09 -5.92 -1.98
C GLY A 66 6.94 -6.82 -1.53
N ASP A 67 6.97 -7.25 -0.27
CA ASP A 67 5.85 -7.94 0.37
C ASP A 67 5.22 -7.04 1.44
N PRO A 68 4.01 -6.49 1.22
CA PRO A 68 3.31 -5.70 2.23
C PRO A 68 3.20 -6.37 3.60
N LEU A 69 3.20 -7.71 3.66
CA LEU A 69 3.14 -8.48 4.90
C LEU A 69 4.41 -8.37 5.74
N LYS A 70 5.51 -7.85 5.18
CA LYS A 70 6.74 -7.54 5.93
C LYS A 70 6.64 -6.26 6.76
N ARG A 71 5.53 -5.51 6.63
CA ARG A 71 5.29 -4.30 7.41
C ARG A 71 4.38 -4.60 8.63
N PRO A 72 4.85 -4.41 9.88
CA PRO A 72 4.11 -4.81 11.09
C PRO A 72 2.74 -4.12 11.26
N ASP A 73 2.62 -2.86 10.85
CA ASP A 73 1.42 -2.02 10.99
C ASP A 73 0.46 -2.11 9.79
N LEU A 74 0.66 -3.05 8.86
CA LEU A 74 -0.18 -3.20 7.65
C LEU A 74 -1.69 -3.19 7.98
N TRP A 75 -2.11 -3.99 8.97
CA TRP A 75 -3.53 -4.13 9.30
C TRP A 75 -4.12 -2.89 9.97
N GLU A 76 -3.30 -2.04 10.59
CA GLU A 76 -3.73 -0.73 11.09
C GLU A 76 -3.99 0.22 9.93
N LEU A 77 -3.08 0.27 8.95
CA LEU A 77 -3.24 1.07 7.74
C LEU A 77 -4.44 0.63 6.90
N VAL A 78 -4.65 -0.68 6.72
CA VAL A 78 -5.83 -1.23 6.03
C VAL A 78 -7.13 -0.81 6.73
N ARG A 79 -7.20 -0.94 8.06
CA ARG A 79 -8.38 -0.52 8.82
C ARG A 79 -8.62 0.98 8.70
N ALA A 80 -7.56 1.79 8.83
CA ALA A 80 -7.63 3.24 8.70
C ALA A 80 -8.12 3.68 7.31
N ALA A 81 -7.67 3.00 6.24
CA ALA A 81 -8.12 3.27 4.88
C ALA A 81 -9.59 2.87 4.69
N ARG A 82 -10.00 1.70 5.19
CA ARG A 82 -11.40 1.25 5.12
C ARG A 82 -12.35 2.19 5.86
N GLN A 83 -11.95 2.70 7.04
CA GLN A 83 -12.73 3.66 7.82
C GLN A 83 -12.95 4.99 7.07
N ARG A 84 -12.01 5.39 6.22
CA ARG A 84 -12.11 6.58 5.36
C ARG A 84 -12.93 6.35 4.08
N GLY A 85 -13.42 5.13 3.86
CA GLY A 85 -14.24 4.79 2.70
C GLY A 85 -13.45 4.31 1.47
N PHE A 86 -12.13 4.10 1.59
CA PHE A 86 -11.36 3.50 0.49
C PHE A 86 -11.75 2.04 0.26
N THR A 87 -11.68 1.64 -1.01
CA THR A 87 -11.66 0.22 -1.40
C THR A 87 -10.20 -0.16 -1.61
N LEU A 88 -9.82 -1.38 -1.22
CA LEU A 88 -8.42 -1.80 -1.27
C LEU A 88 -8.25 -3.20 -1.88
N ALA A 89 -7.09 -3.40 -2.48
CA ALA A 89 -6.51 -4.71 -2.81
C ALA A 89 -5.10 -4.78 -2.20
N ILE A 90 -4.66 -5.99 -1.86
CA ILE A 90 -3.29 -6.25 -1.38
C ILE A 90 -2.65 -7.21 -2.37
N THR A 91 -1.42 -6.92 -2.79
CA THR A 91 -0.61 -7.80 -3.64
C THR A 91 0.57 -8.37 -2.83
N PRO A 92 0.35 -9.41 -2.02
CA PRO A 92 1.39 -10.04 -1.23
C PRO A 92 2.30 -10.93 -2.09
N SER A 93 3.49 -11.24 -1.57
CA SER A 93 4.35 -12.25 -2.18
C SER A 93 3.90 -13.66 -1.78
N GLY A 94 4.18 -14.65 -2.63
CA GLY A 94 3.86 -16.06 -2.43
C GLY A 94 4.70 -16.76 -1.35
N THR A 95 4.82 -16.16 -0.17
CA THR A 95 5.64 -16.64 0.96
C THR A 95 4.75 -17.31 2.01
N TYR A 96 5.37 -17.83 3.08
CA TYR A 96 4.64 -18.38 4.23
C TYR A 96 3.81 -17.32 4.98
N ALA A 97 4.08 -16.03 4.79
CA ALA A 97 3.33 -14.96 5.45
C ALA A 97 1.86 -14.88 4.98
N LEU A 98 1.54 -15.46 3.82
CA LEU A 98 0.17 -15.54 3.28
C LEU A 98 -0.73 -16.54 3.97
N THR A 99 -0.15 -17.47 4.73
CA THR A 99 -0.88 -18.50 5.46
C THR A 99 -0.89 -18.16 6.95
N PRO A 100 -2.01 -18.41 7.67
CA PRO A 100 -2.09 -18.23 9.11
C PRO A 100 -1.06 -19.03 9.90
#